data_AF-A0A849I634-F1
#
_entry.id   AF-A0A849I634-F1
#
_cell.length_a   1.000
_cell.length_b   1.000
_cell.length_c   1.000
_cell.angle_alpha   90.00
_cell.angle_beta   90.00
_cell.angle_gamma   90.00
#
_symmetry.space_group_name_H-M   'P 1'
#
loop_
_entity.id
_entity.type
_entity.pdbx_description
1 polymer ?
#
loop_
_entity_poly.entity_id
_entity_poly.type
_entity_poly.pdbx_seq_one_letter_code
_entity_poly.pdbx_strand_id
1 'polypeptide(L)'
;MEINELIQEVAKRHHVILNPSDPIFATVTLNELVLAGYLEKMQSMLDVSQDKTAASCAEQITTSKVMAEKLVTQTSTYVTENVKKHLLEAGEAMRQEFQSALNKLSEEKLQVHQSQRQAMYISLAAVAVITLLGGVGIGTFFF
;
A
#
# COMPACT_ATOMS: atom_id res chain seq x y z
N MET A 1 -11.60 62.02 -0.47
CA MET A 1 -12.54 62.70 -1.38
C MET A 1 -12.82 64.04 -0.77
N GLU A 2 -12.70 65.13 -1.52
CA GLU A 2 -12.89 66.48 -0.98
C GLU A 2 -14.39 66.72 -0.74
N ILE A 3 -14.79 67.30 0.40
CA ILE A 3 -16.21 67.51 0.79
C ILE A 3 -17.02 68.24 -0.32
N ASN A 4 -16.37 69.13 -1.07
CA ASN A 4 -16.97 69.82 -2.21
C ASN A 4 -17.39 68.89 -3.35
N GLU A 5 -16.65 67.81 -3.60
CA GLU A 5 -17.02 66.81 -4.61
C GLU A 5 -18.28 66.06 -4.17
N LEU A 6 -18.37 65.71 -2.88
CA LEU A 6 -19.53 65.07 -2.25
C LEU A 6 -20.79 65.94 -2.35
N ILE A 7 -20.66 67.24 -2.04
CA ILE A 7 -21.75 68.21 -2.16
C ILE A 7 -22.26 68.28 -3.61
N GLN A 8 -21.35 68.37 -4.59
CA GLN A 8 -21.73 68.45 -6.01
C GLN A 8 -22.40 67.16 -6.52
N GLU A 9 -21.92 65.99 -6.08
CA GLU A 9 -22.48 64.69 -6.49
C GLU A 9 -23.89 64.51 -5.93
N VAL A 10 -24.09 64.81 -4.64
CA VAL A 10 -25.41 64.74 -4.00
C VAL A 10 -26.38 65.76 -4.62
N ALA A 11 -25.92 66.98 -4.89
CA ALA A 11 -26.73 67.99 -5.58
C ALA A 11 -27.15 67.53 -6.98
N LYS A 12 -26.26 66.90 -7.75
CA LYS A 12 -26.58 66.35 -9.08
C LYS A 12 -27.56 65.18 -9.04
N ARG A 13 -27.39 64.22 -8.13
CA ARG A 13 -28.22 63.00 -8.09
C ARG A 13 -29.57 63.22 -7.41
N HIS A 14 -29.59 64.02 -6.36
CA HIS A 14 -30.76 64.14 -5.49
C HIS A 14 -31.44 65.50 -5.57
N HIS A 15 -30.89 66.46 -6.35
CA HIS A 15 -31.43 67.81 -6.51
C HIS A 15 -31.56 68.57 -5.18
N VAL A 16 -30.70 68.25 -4.20
CA VAL A 16 -30.66 68.88 -2.88
C VAL A 16 -29.46 69.82 -2.79
N ILE A 17 -29.67 71.06 -2.35
CA ILE A 17 -28.59 72.01 -2.09
C ILE A 17 -28.10 71.80 -0.66
N LEU A 18 -26.87 71.33 -0.50
CA LEU A 18 -26.24 71.13 0.79
C LEU A 18 -25.25 72.27 1.08
N ASN A 19 -25.27 72.76 2.33
CA ASN A 19 -24.32 73.74 2.82
C ASN A 19 -23.17 73.03 3.55
N PRO A 20 -21.91 73.49 3.47
CA PRO A 20 -20.80 72.93 4.26
C PRO A 20 -21.07 72.81 5.78
N SER A 21 -21.95 73.64 6.34
CA SER A 21 -22.34 73.57 7.77
C SER A 21 -23.56 72.67 8.04
N ASP A 22 -24.01 71.88 7.06
CA ASP A 22 -25.16 71.00 7.23
C ASP A 22 -24.84 69.83 8.20
N PRO A 23 -25.69 69.57 9.21
CA PRO A 23 -25.52 68.45 10.14
C PRO A 23 -25.33 67.09 9.48
N ILE A 24 -25.84 66.87 8.25
CA ILE A 24 -25.67 65.61 7.52
C ILE A 24 -24.18 65.27 7.33
N PHE A 25 -23.31 66.27 7.15
CA PHE A 25 -21.86 66.03 6.99
C PHE A 25 -21.21 65.57 8.28
N ALA A 26 -21.68 66.05 9.44
CA ALA A 26 -21.23 65.54 10.72
C ALA A 26 -21.60 64.07 10.90
N THR A 27 -22.80 63.66 10.45
CA THR A 27 -23.23 62.25 10.46
C THR A 27 -22.38 61.39 9.52
N VAL A 28 -22.10 61.88 8.31
CA VAL A 28 -21.23 61.18 7.35
C VAL A 28 -19.81 61.03 7.91
N THR A 29 -19.25 62.09 8.47
CA THR A 29 -17.91 62.07 9.10
C THR A 29 -17.87 61.05 10.25
N LEU A 30 -18.91 61.01 11.07
CA LEU A 30 -18.99 60.04 12.17
C LEU A 30 -19.07 58.60 11.65
N ASN A 31 -19.83 58.36 10.57
CA ASN A 31 -19.85 57.05 9.90
C ASN A 31 -18.49 56.67 9.31
N GLU A 32 -17.79 57.60 8.65
CA GLU A 32 -16.45 57.36 8.12
C GLU A 32 -15.47 56.98 9.23
N LEU A 33 -15.47 57.70 10.35
CA LEU A 33 -14.62 57.40 11.51
C LEU A 33 -14.93 56.03 12.12
N VAL A 34 -16.20 55.70 12.27
CA VAL A 34 -16.64 54.39 12.78
C VAL A 34 -16.22 53.27 11.82
N LEU A 35 -16.43 53.45 10.52
CA LEU A 35 -16.04 52.48 9.48
C LEU A 35 -14.52 52.31 9.42
N ALA A 36 -13.75 53.38 9.53
CA ALA A 36 -12.29 53.33 9.58
C ALA A 36 -11.81 52.49 10.78
N GLY A 37 -12.39 52.71 11.97
CA GLY A 37 -12.06 51.91 13.15
C GLY A 37 -12.41 50.42 12.98
N TYR A 38 -13.53 50.09 12.33
CA TYR A 38 -13.86 48.70 12.01
C TYR A 38 -12.92 48.08 10.98
N LEU A 39 -12.50 48.84 9.97
CA LEU A 39 -11.54 48.38 8.96
C LEU A 39 -10.17 48.10 9.57
N GLU A 40 -9.67 48.97 10.44
CA GLU A 40 -8.41 48.73 11.17
C GLU A 40 -8.48 47.46 12.02
N LYS A 41 -9.60 47.28 12.74
CA LYS A 41 -9.81 46.06 13.55
C LYS A 41 -9.88 44.81 12.68
N MET A 42 -10.54 44.89 11.53
CA MET A 42 -10.63 43.77 10.57
C MET A 42 -9.25 43.43 9.99
N GLN A 43 -8.45 44.44 9.64
CA GLN A 43 -7.08 44.25 9.16
C GLN A 43 -6.22 43.57 10.23
N SER A 44 -6.28 44.04 11.48
CA SER A 44 -5.57 43.40 12.60
C SER A 44 -5.98 41.94 12.82
N MET A 45 -7.28 41.63 12.73
CA MET A 45 -7.76 40.25 12.82
C MET A 45 -7.29 39.39 11.64
N LEU A 46 -7.22 39.97 10.44
CA LEU A 46 -6.73 39.27 9.26
C LEU A 46 -5.25 38.92 9.39
N ASP A 47 -4.42 39.85 9.86
CA ASP A 47 -2.99 39.63 10.06
C ASP A 47 -2.75 38.52 11.10
N VAL A 48 -3.45 38.57 12.24
CA VAL A 48 -3.41 37.51 13.26
C VAL A 48 -3.87 36.16 12.71
N SER A 49 -4.91 36.16 11.87
CA SER A 49 -5.41 34.94 11.23
C SER A 49 -4.38 34.34 10.28
N GLN A 50 -3.71 35.17 9.47
CA GLN A 50 -2.65 34.73 8.55
C GLN A 50 -1.49 34.10 9.31
N ASP A 51 -1.03 34.73 10.39
CA ASP A 51 0.03 34.19 11.24
C ASP A 51 -0.36 32.84 11.86
N LYS A 52 -1.59 32.74 12.37
CA LYS A 52 -2.11 31.50 12.94
C LYS A 52 -2.22 30.39 11.89
N THR A 53 -2.68 30.72 10.68
CA THR A 53 -2.73 29.77 9.57
C THR A 53 -1.33 29.30 9.17
N ALA A 54 -0.35 30.20 9.09
CA ALA A 54 1.04 29.84 8.79
C ALA A 54 1.62 28.91 9.87
N ALA A 55 1.40 29.21 11.15
CA ALA A 55 1.83 28.37 12.26
C ALA A 55 1.17 26.98 12.23
N SER A 56 -0.16 26.92 12.03
CA SER A 56 -0.87 25.64 11.91
C SER A 56 -0.43 24.84 10.69
N CYS A 57 -0.10 25.49 9.57
CA CYS A 57 0.43 24.81 8.40
C CYS A 57 1.81 24.18 8.69
N ALA A 58 2.69 24.90 9.37
CA ALA A 58 4.00 24.37 9.78
C ALA A 58 3.88 23.18 10.74
N GLU A 59 2.93 23.25 11.69
CA GLU A 59 2.62 22.15 12.60
C GLU A 59 2.06 20.92 11.87
N GLN A 60 1.14 21.13 10.92
CA GLN A 60 0.59 20.06 10.09
C GLN A 60 1.67 19.38 9.25
N ILE A 61 2.57 20.15 8.61
CA ILE A 61 3.70 19.59 7.85
C ILE A 61 4.56 18.71 8.76
N THR A 62 4.85 19.16 9.97
CA THR A 62 5.65 18.39 10.94
C THR A 62 4.93 17.12 11.35
N THR A 63 3.63 17.20 11.65
CA THR A 63 2.80 16.05 11.99
C THR A 63 2.72 15.05 10.85
N SER A 64 2.56 15.51 9.61
CA SER A 64 2.56 14.67 8.41
C SER A 64 3.89 13.95 8.21
N LYS A 65 5.03 14.60 8.45
CA LYS A 65 6.35 13.96 8.39
C LYS A 65 6.47 12.81 9.40
N VAL A 66 6.12 13.07 10.66
CA VAL A 66 6.14 12.03 11.72
C VAL A 66 5.22 10.87 11.37
N MET A 67 4.03 11.15 10.83
CA MET A 67 3.09 10.12 10.40
C MET A 67 3.63 9.30 9.23
N ALA A 68 4.25 9.94 8.24
CA ALA A 68 4.88 9.26 7.11
C ALA A 68 6.04 8.36 7.56
N GLU A 69 6.91 8.85 8.44
CA GLU A 69 8.01 8.06 9.03
C GLU A 69 7.47 6.83 9.77
N LYS A 70 6.43 7.01 10.57
CA LYS A 70 5.77 5.92 11.28
C LYS A 70 5.19 4.89 10.32
N LEU A 71 4.50 5.34 9.27
CA LEU A 71 3.90 4.47 8.27
C LEU A 71 4.97 3.65 7.54
N VAL A 72 6.04 4.30 7.05
CA VAL A 72 7.15 3.61 6.37
C VAL A 72 7.79 2.58 7.29
N THR A 73 8.03 2.94 8.56
CA THR A 73 8.62 2.03 9.55
C THR A 73 7.70 0.83 9.79
N GLN A 74 6.40 1.07 10.01
CA GLN A 74 5.43 0.00 10.25
C GLN A 74 5.29 -0.92 9.04
N THR A 75 5.23 -0.37 7.82
CA THR A 75 5.20 -1.17 6.59
C THR A 75 6.48 -1.95 6.40
N SER A 76 7.64 -1.38 6.68
CA SER A 76 8.93 -2.08 6.59
C SER A 76 9.01 -3.25 7.57
N THR A 77 8.59 -3.05 8.82
CA THR A 77 8.51 -4.12 9.82
C THR A 77 7.54 -5.21 9.38
N TYR A 78 6.34 -4.82 8.93
CA TYR A 78 5.33 -5.76 8.44
C TYR A 78 5.85 -6.59 7.24
N VAL A 79 6.46 -5.96 6.24
CA VAL A 79 7.03 -6.67 5.08
C VAL A 79 8.14 -7.62 5.54
N THR A 80 9.02 -7.18 6.43
CA THR A 80 10.12 -8.02 6.94
C THR A 80 9.59 -9.23 7.69
N GLU A 81 8.58 -9.07 8.54
CA GLU A 81 7.94 -10.15 9.28
C GLU A 81 7.23 -11.14 8.35
N ASN A 82 6.47 -10.66 7.36
CA ASN A 82 5.78 -11.53 6.41
C ASN A 82 6.76 -12.26 5.48
N VAL A 83 7.80 -11.59 4.98
CA VAL A 83 8.84 -12.22 4.17
C VAL A 83 9.56 -13.29 4.96
N LYS A 84 9.93 -13.01 6.22
CA LYS A 84 10.55 -14.02 7.11
C LYS A 84 9.62 -15.21 7.34
N LYS A 85 8.34 -14.96 7.60
CA LYS A 85 7.34 -16.02 7.78
C LYS A 85 7.22 -16.90 6.54
N HIS A 86 7.04 -16.31 5.36
CA HIS A 86 6.90 -17.06 4.11
C HIS A 86 8.20 -17.77 3.70
N LEU A 87 9.37 -17.22 4.02
CA LEU A 87 10.65 -17.91 3.83
C LEU A 87 10.78 -19.14 4.72
N LEU A 88 10.32 -19.07 5.98
CA LEU A 88 10.30 -20.22 6.88
C LEU A 88 9.34 -21.30 6.36
N GLU A 89 8.12 -20.92 5.99
CA GLU A 89 7.11 -21.83 5.42
C GLU A 89 7.62 -22.48 4.11
N ALA A 90 8.22 -21.71 3.21
CA ALA A 90 8.80 -22.22 1.97
C ALA A 90 10.00 -23.14 2.24
N GLY A 91 10.84 -22.81 3.21
CA GLY A 91 11.98 -23.65 3.62
C GLY A 91 11.54 -24.98 4.21
N GLU A 92 10.49 -24.99 5.02
CA GLU A 92 9.88 -26.22 5.56
C GLU A 92 9.27 -27.06 4.45
N ALA A 93 8.49 -26.46 3.55
CA ALA A 93 7.92 -27.16 2.39
C ALA A 93 9.02 -27.77 1.49
N MET A 94 10.07 -27.01 1.19
CA MET A 94 11.20 -27.49 0.41
C MET A 94 11.94 -28.64 1.09
N ARG A 95 12.13 -28.58 2.42
CA ARG A 95 12.76 -29.66 3.18
C ARG A 95 11.91 -30.94 3.17
N GLN A 96 10.59 -30.80 3.23
CA GLN A 96 9.65 -31.91 3.16
C GLN A 96 9.64 -32.55 1.76
N GLU A 97 9.64 -31.74 0.70
CA GLU A 97 9.77 -32.25 -0.68
C GLU A 97 11.11 -32.95 -0.89
N PHE A 98 12.21 -32.39 -0.38
CA PHE A 98 13.53 -33.01 -0.49
C PHE A 98 13.61 -34.35 0.25
N GLN A 99 13.06 -34.44 1.47
CA GLN A 99 12.96 -35.71 2.19
C GLN A 99 12.08 -36.73 1.45
N SER A 100 10.95 -36.29 0.88
CA SER A 100 10.08 -37.14 0.06
C SER A 100 10.79 -37.66 -1.18
N ALA A 101 11.56 -36.81 -1.87
CA ALA A 101 12.37 -37.19 -3.02
C ALA A 101 13.48 -38.19 -2.64
N LEU A 102 14.18 -37.97 -1.52
CA LEU A 102 15.18 -38.91 -1.00
C LEU A 102 14.57 -40.27 -0.63
N ASN A 103 13.41 -40.27 0.03
CA ASN A 103 12.71 -41.50 0.38
C ASN A 103 12.30 -42.28 -0.88
N LYS A 104 11.73 -41.60 -1.89
CA LYS A 104 11.41 -42.22 -3.19
C LYS A 104 12.63 -42.81 -3.89
N LEU A 105 13.75 -42.07 -3.92
CA LEU A 105 15.02 -42.57 -4.45
C LEU A 105 15.54 -43.80 -3.71
N SER A 106 15.37 -43.84 -2.39
CA SER A 106 15.78 -44.98 -1.56
C SER A 106 14.90 -46.21 -1.79
N GLU A 107 13.58 -46.02 -1.95
CA GLU A 107 12.62 -47.07 -2.25
C GLU A 107 12.81 -47.62 -3.67
N GLU A 108 13.07 -46.75 -4.65
CA GLU A 108 13.35 -47.15 -6.03
C GLU A 108 14.64 -47.98 -6.10
N LYS A 109 15.70 -47.60 -5.36
CA LYS A 109 16.90 -48.44 -5.24
C LYS A 109 16.63 -49.79 -4.57
N LEU A 110 15.73 -49.85 -3.58
CA LEU A 110 15.35 -51.10 -2.94
C LEU A 110 14.54 -52.01 -3.87
N GLN A 111 13.62 -51.43 -4.66
CA GLN A 111 12.79 -52.15 -5.62
C GLN A 111 13.60 -52.66 -6.82
N VAL A 112 14.61 -51.92 -7.28
CA VAL A 112 15.56 -52.40 -8.30
C VAL A 112 16.34 -53.62 -7.79
N HIS A 113 16.73 -53.64 -6.51
CA HIS A 113 17.36 -54.82 -5.91
C HIS A 113 16.39 -56.00 -5.70
N GLN A 114 15.13 -55.75 -5.39
CA GLN A 114 14.12 -56.82 -5.24
C GLN A 114 13.65 -57.37 -6.60
N SER A 115 13.51 -56.55 -7.63
CA SER A 115 13.11 -56.99 -8.97
C SER A 115 14.20 -57.78 -9.67
N GLN A 116 15.49 -57.48 -9.41
CA GLN A 116 16.61 -58.32 -9.85
C GLN A 116 16.56 -59.74 -9.25
N ARG A 117 16.18 -59.86 -7.97
CA ARG A 117 16.02 -61.19 -7.34
C ARG A 117 14.84 -61.96 -7.95
N GLN A 118 13.71 -61.31 -8.18
CA GLN A 118 12.55 -61.98 -8.80
C GLN A 118 12.79 -62.33 -10.28
N ALA A 119 13.47 -61.47 -11.03
CA ALA A 119 13.87 -61.74 -12.42
C ALA A 119 14.81 -62.95 -12.51
N MET A 120 15.71 -63.12 -11.54
CA MET A 120 16.58 -64.29 -11.48
C MET A 120 15.78 -65.59 -11.27
N TYR A 121 14.79 -65.60 -10.37
CA TYR A 121 13.93 -66.77 -10.17
C TYR A 121 13.03 -67.07 -11.39
N ILE A 122 12.50 -66.05 -12.06
CA ILE A 122 11.68 -66.23 -13.27
C ILE A 122 12.52 -66.80 -14.42
N SER A 123 13.77 -66.33 -14.59
CA SER A 123 14.68 -66.88 -15.60
C SER A 123 15.05 -68.35 -15.33
N LEU A 124 15.26 -68.72 -14.06
CA LEU A 124 15.61 -70.09 -13.68
C LEU A 124 14.43 -71.06 -13.88
N ALA A 125 13.21 -70.61 -13.59
CA ALA A 125 11.99 -71.39 -13.85
C ALA A 125 11.74 -71.57 -15.36
N ALA A 126 12.00 -70.54 -16.17
CA ALA A 126 11.83 -70.62 -17.63
C ALA A 126 12.81 -71.62 -18.27
N VAL A 127 14.07 -71.65 -17.83
CA VAL A 127 15.06 -72.62 -18.32
C VAL A 127 14.65 -74.06 -17.95
N ALA A 128 14.16 -74.28 -16.73
CA ALA A 128 13.73 -75.61 -16.27
C ALA A 128 12.56 -76.18 -17.12
N VAL A 129 11.61 -75.33 -17.52
CA VAL A 129 10.46 -75.73 -18.36
C VAL A 129 10.90 -76.10 -19.77
N ILE A 130 11.86 -75.37 -20.36
CA ILE A 130 12.39 -75.66 -21.69
C ILE A 130 13.15 -77.00 -21.71
N THR A 131 13.94 -77.30 -20.67
CA THR A 131 14.64 -78.60 -20.56
C THR A 131 13.69 -79.79 -20.38
N LEU A 132 12.57 -79.61 -19.67
CA LEU A 132 11.57 -80.66 -19.49
C LEU A 132 10.82 -80.96 -20.79
N LEU A 133 10.44 -79.93 -21.55
CA LEU A 133 9.78 -80.11 -22.85
C LEU A 133 10.71 -80.70 -23.90
N GLY A 134 11.98 -80.31 -23.92
CA GLY A 134 12.99 -80.90 -24.81
C GLY A 134 13.28 -82.38 -24.50
N GLY A 135 13.27 -82.77 -23.22
CA GLY A 135 13.44 -84.17 -22.81
C GLY A 135 12.28 -85.07 -23.21
N VAL A 136 11.03 -84.58 -23.14
CA VAL A 136 9.84 -85.35 -23.52
C VAL A 136 9.76 -85.57 -25.03
N GLY A 137 10.18 -84.59 -25.84
CA GLY A 137 10.17 -84.71 -27.31
C GLY A 137 11.18 -85.73 -27.86
N ILE A 138 12.29 -85.97 -27.17
CA ILE A 138 13.30 -86.95 -27.60
C ILE A 138 12.87 -88.38 -27.20
N GLY A 139 12.12 -88.54 -26.10
CA GLY A 139 11.68 -89.85 -25.61
C GLY A 139 10.58 -90.52 -26.45
N THR A 140 9.74 -89.76 -27.14
CA THR A 140 8.61 -90.30 -27.92
C THR A 140 8.95 -90.64 -29.37
N PHE A 141 10.13 -90.24 -29.88
CA PHE A 141 10.55 -90.54 -31.25
C PHE A 141 11.35 -91.85 -31.38
N PHE A 142 11.72 -92.50 -30.27
CA PHE A 142 12.62 -93.66 -30.26
C PHE A 142 12.05 -94.93 -29.59
N PHE A 143 10.73 -95.04 -29.43
CA PHE A 143 10.05 -96.26 -28.97
C PHE A 143 8.86 -96.56 -29.89
#